data_AF-A0A0G0ZSM2-F1
#
_entry.id   AF-A0A0G0ZSM2-F1
#
_cell.length_a   1.000
_cell.length_b   1.000
_cell.length_c   1.000
_cell.angle_alpha   90.00
_cell.angle_beta   90.00
_cell.angle_gamma   90.00
#
_symmetry.space_group_name_H-M   'P 1'
#
loop_
_entity.id
_entity.type
_entity.pdbx_description
1 polymer ?
#
loop_
_entity_poly.entity_id
_entity_poly.type
_entity_poly.pdbx_seq_one_letter_code
_entity_poly.pdbx_strand_id
1 'polypeptide(L)'
;MSKSKGNAIDPLGVVETYGADALRMALIVGNTPGNDIVISEEKIRGYQKFANKVWNVARFVLAAQNGNPKHEARNPKQYLNSKFSAKGGSASGGKIQNLTEKDKKILKEITKLMDSFKFYAAGEKIYHYFWHVFADKIIEEAKSGEIAPYVLREVLETNLKLLHPFMPFITEKIWQEMDSVKAKQNNKNLLMIEKWPR
;
A
#
# COMPACT_ATOMS: atom_id res chain seq x y z
N MET A 1 25.14 -13.93 -6.92
CA MET A 1 25.23 -14.70 -5.66
C MET A 1 25.52 -16.15 -5.99
N SER A 2 26.38 -16.84 -5.23
CA SER A 2 26.67 -18.27 -5.42
C SER A 2 26.81 -18.96 -4.07
N LYS A 3 26.25 -20.17 -3.94
CA LYS A 3 26.47 -21.05 -2.78
C LYS A 3 27.97 -21.31 -2.56
N SER A 4 28.75 -21.43 -3.64
CA SER A 4 30.19 -21.68 -3.58
C SER A 4 31.01 -20.48 -3.08
N LYS A 5 30.48 -19.25 -3.20
CA LYS A 5 31.15 -18.02 -2.73
C LYS A 5 30.72 -17.62 -1.31
N GLY A 6 29.88 -18.42 -0.64
CA GLY A 6 29.35 -18.13 0.69
C GLY A 6 28.46 -16.88 0.77
N ASN A 7 28.08 -16.28 -0.36
CA ASN A 7 27.32 -15.03 -0.44
C ASN A 7 25.87 -15.24 -0.94
N ALA A 8 25.34 -16.44 -0.73
CA ALA A 8 23.95 -16.75 -1.05
C ALA A 8 23.05 -16.34 0.13
N ILE A 9 21.99 -15.59 -0.17
CA ILE A 9 20.94 -15.27 0.79
C ILE A 9 19.96 -16.44 0.82
N ASP A 10 19.68 -16.99 2.01
CA ASP A 10 18.60 -17.97 2.16
C ASP A 10 17.24 -17.28 2.07
N PRO A 11 16.44 -17.55 1.02
CA PRO A 11 15.15 -16.90 0.85
C PRO A 11 14.17 -17.23 1.99
N LEU A 12 14.23 -18.43 2.58
CA LEU A 12 13.27 -18.81 3.62
C LEU A 12 13.56 -18.08 4.94
N GLY A 13 14.83 -18.02 5.38
CA GLY A 13 15.21 -17.23 6.55
C GLY A 13 14.91 -15.72 6.39
N VAL A 14 15.05 -15.18 5.18
CA VAL A 14 14.66 -13.79 4.89
C VAL A 14 13.15 -13.59 4.96
N VAL A 15 12.37 -14.52 4.40
CA VAL A 15 10.90 -14.48 4.48
C VAL A 15 10.43 -14.54 5.93
N GLU A 16 11.04 -15.39 6.75
CA GLU A 16 10.73 -15.50 8.19
C GLU A 16 11.02 -14.17 8.93
N THR A 17 12.13 -13.51 8.60
CA THR A 17 12.56 -12.28 9.28
C THR A 17 11.82 -11.03 8.79
N TYR A 18 11.62 -10.90 7.48
CA TYR A 18 11.18 -9.66 6.83
C TYR A 18 9.82 -9.76 6.13
N GLY A 19 9.32 -10.97 5.91
CA GLY A 19 8.09 -11.24 5.16
C GLY A 19 8.32 -11.42 3.66
N ALA A 20 7.48 -12.26 3.05
CA ALA A 20 7.56 -12.58 1.63
C ALA A 20 7.31 -11.36 0.72
N ASP A 21 6.39 -10.47 1.07
CA ASP A 21 6.11 -9.27 0.28
C ASP A 21 7.31 -8.32 0.23
N ALA A 22 8.05 -8.18 1.33
CA ALA A 22 9.25 -7.36 1.38
C ALA A 22 10.35 -7.90 0.45
N LEU A 23 10.57 -9.22 0.49
CA LEU A 23 11.52 -9.88 -0.40
C LEU A 23 11.11 -9.76 -1.88
N ARG A 24 9.83 -9.97 -2.20
CA ARG A 24 9.31 -9.81 -3.58
C ARG A 24 9.54 -8.41 -4.12
N MET A 25 9.20 -7.39 -3.34
CA MET A 25 9.44 -5.99 -3.72
C MET A 25 10.93 -5.71 -3.94
N ALA A 26 11.81 -6.19 -3.05
CA ALA A 26 13.26 -6.00 -3.18
C ALA A 26 13.85 -6.64 -4.45
N LEU A 27 13.30 -7.79 -4.87
CA LEU A 27 13.70 -8.51 -6.07
C LEU A 27 13.16 -7.88 -7.36
N ILE A 28 11.99 -7.24 -7.33
CA ILE A 28 11.36 -6.69 -8.53
C ILE A 28 11.76 -5.22 -8.75
N VAL A 29 11.65 -4.39 -7.71
CA VAL A 29 11.77 -2.93 -7.84
C VAL A 29 13.23 -2.52 -7.98
N GLY A 30 13.51 -1.63 -8.94
CA GLY A 30 14.85 -1.13 -9.22
C GLY A 30 15.79 -2.15 -9.90
N ASN A 31 15.26 -3.28 -10.37
CA ASN A 31 16.03 -4.29 -11.10
C ASN A 31 15.59 -4.35 -12.57
N THR A 32 16.24 -3.56 -13.42
CA THR A 32 15.99 -3.57 -14.87
C THR A 32 16.40 -4.92 -15.47
N PRO A 33 15.56 -5.55 -16.32
CA PRO A 33 15.90 -6.78 -17.01
C PRO A 33 17.23 -6.67 -17.77
N GLY A 34 18.07 -7.70 -17.68
CA GLY A 34 19.38 -7.76 -18.33
C GLY A 34 20.55 -7.27 -17.46
N ASN A 35 20.28 -6.67 -16.29
CA ASN A 35 21.31 -6.28 -15.34
C ASN A 35 21.41 -7.28 -14.17
N ASP A 36 22.58 -7.32 -13.54
CA ASP A 36 22.76 -8.07 -12.30
C ASP A 36 21.91 -7.46 -11.18
N ILE A 37 21.23 -8.34 -10.43
CA ILE A 37 20.42 -7.95 -9.28
C ILE A 37 21.35 -7.75 -8.08
N VAL A 38 21.43 -6.51 -7.60
CA VAL A 38 22.06 -6.20 -6.31
C VAL A 38 20.98 -6.26 -5.24
N ILE A 39 20.92 -7.39 -4.53
CA ILE A 39 20.05 -7.56 -3.37
C ILE A 39 20.88 -7.37 -2.10
N SER A 40 20.34 -6.56 -1.18
CA SER A 40 20.90 -6.36 0.14
C SER A 40 19.80 -6.52 1.18
N GLU A 41 20.20 -6.94 2.37
CA GLU A 41 19.30 -7.04 3.52
C GLU A 41 18.70 -5.67 3.88
N GLU A 42 19.46 -4.60 3.69
CA GLU A 42 18.99 -3.22 3.88
C GLU A 42 17.83 -2.88 2.94
N LYS A 43 17.94 -3.25 1.65
CA LYS A 43 16.86 -3.04 0.66
C LYS A 43 15.60 -3.80 1.07
N ILE A 44 15.74 -5.06 1.50
CA ILE A 44 14.61 -5.89 1.97
C ILE A 44 13.97 -5.27 3.21
N ARG A 45 14.76 -4.83 4.19
CA ARG A 45 14.28 -4.13 5.38
C ARG A 45 13.54 -2.83 5.03
N GLY A 46 13.97 -2.12 3.99
CA GLY A 46 13.23 -0.98 3.44
C GLY A 46 11.81 -1.34 3.02
N TYR A 47 11.63 -2.45 2.31
CA TYR A 47 10.30 -2.90 1.90
C TYR A 47 9.48 -3.56 3.01
N GLN A 48 10.11 -4.08 4.08
CA GLN A 48 9.39 -4.45 5.30
C GLN A 48 8.76 -3.22 5.95
N LYS A 49 9.49 -2.09 6.03
CA LYS A 49 8.93 -0.82 6.51
C LYS A 49 7.79 -0.32 5.62
N PHE A 50 7.90 -0.51 4.31
CA PHE A 50 6.82 -0.21 3.38
C PHE A 50 5.57 -1.06 3.65
N ALA A 51 5.72 -2.38 3.82
CA ALA A 51 4.60 -3.25 4.20
C ALA A 51 3.91 -2.77 5.49
N ASN A 52 4.68 -2.41 6.50
CA ASN A 52 4.14 -1.84 7.74
C ASN A 52 3.39 -0.50 7.51
N LYS A 53 3.90 0.37 6.63
CA LYS A 53 3.21 1.62 6.26
C LYS A 53 1.87 1.30 5.57
N VAL A 54 1.84 0.32 4.66
CA VAL A 54 0.60 -0.13 3.98
C VAL A 54 -0.43 -0.62 5.00
N TRP A 55 -0.01 -1.47 5.95
CA TRP A 55 -0.86 -1.95 7.04
C TRP A 55 -1.46 -0.83 7.88
N ASN A 56 -0.63 0.12 8.30
CA ASN A 56 -1.06 1.20 9.19
C ASN A 56 -2.01 2.17 8.49
N VAL A 57 -1.76 2.50 7.21
CA VAL A 57 -2.66 3.31 6.40
C VAL A 57 -4.01 2.61 6.26
N ALA A 58 -4.03 1.31 5.95
CA ALA A 58 -5.26 0.55 5.84
C ALA A 58 -6.08 0.57 7.14
N ARG A 59 -5.44 0.34 8.29
CA ARG A 59 -6.12 0.41 9.59
C ARG A 59 -6.70 1.79 9.89
N PHE A 60 -5.99 2.87 9.53
CA PHE A 60 -6.53 4.22 9.67
C PHE A 60 -7.81 4.41 8.84
N VAL A 61 -7.80 3.98 7.58
CA VAL A 61 -8.96 4.09 6.68
C VAL A 61 -10.15 3.29 7.23
N LEU A 62 -9.91 2.05 7.67
CA LEU A 62 -10.95 1.20 8.28
C LEU A 62 -11.55 1.82 9.56
N ALA A 63 -10.70 2.39 10.42
CA ALA A 63 -11.14 3.06 11.65
C ALA A 63 -11.98 4.31 11.36
N ALA A 64 -11.61 5.08 10.33
CA ALA A 64 -12.36 6.25 9.88
C ALA A 64 -13.76 5.86 9.36
N GLN A 65 -13.91 4.70 8.70
CA GLN A 65 -15.21 4.21 8.25
C GLN A 65 -16.16 3.86 9.40
N ASN A 66 -15.63 3.33 10.50
CA ASN A 66 -16.41 2.93 11.67
C ASN A 66 -16.75 4.11 12.61
N GLY A 67 -16.50 5.35 12.18
CA GLY A 67 -16.75 6.55 12.98
C GLY A 67 -15.83 6.69 14.21
N ASN A 68 -14.77 5.89 14.29
CA ASN A 68 -13.88 5.88 15.44
C ASN A 68 -12.40 5.96 15.02
N PRO A 69 -11.95 7.10 14.46
CA PRO A 69 -10.57 7.29 14.01
C PRO A 69 -9.54 7.26 15.15
N LYS A 70 -9.98 7.15 16.40
CA LYS A 70 -9.13 7.21 17.61
C LYS A 70 -8.65 5.84 18.12
N HIS A 71 -9.18 4.72 17.65
CA HIS A 71 -8.83 3.41 18.22
C HIS A 71 -7.75 2.65 17.43
N GLU A 72 -6.56 2.67 18.05
CA GLU A 72 -5.54 1.61 18.06
C GLU A 72 -4.56 1.48 16.88
N ALA A 73 -3.83 2.57 16.63
CA ALA A 73 -2.40 2.44 16.33
C ALA A 73 -1.67 1.99 17.62
N ARG A 74 -1.68 0.69 17.93
CA ARG A 74 -1.11 0.13 19.18
C ARG A 74 0.43 0.21 19.30
N ASN A 75 1.11 0.99 18.45
CA ASN A 75 2.43 1.55 18.78
C ASN A 75 2.78 2.76 17.90
N PRO A 76 2.44 4.00 18.31
CA PRO A 76 2.59 5.21 17.50
C PRO A 76 3.88 5.99 17.80
N LYS A 77 5.01 5.34 18.17
CA LYS A 77 6.29 6.07 18.34
C LYS A 77 7.01 6.40 17.02
N GLN A 78 6.49 6.01 15.86
CA GLN A 78 7.15 6.20 14.56
C GLN A 78 6.41 7.07 13.54
N TYR A 79 5.24 7.60 13.87
CA TYR A 79 4.70 8.74 13.14
C TYR A 79 5.31 9.98 13.79
N LEU A 80 6.52 10.35 13.35
CA LEU A 80 7.27 11.49 13.87
C LEU A 80 6.37 12.71 14.03
N ASN A 81 6.26 13.19 15.27
CA ASN A 81 6.03 14.58 15.65
C ASN A 81 5.05 15.38 14.76
N SER A 82 3.76 15.10 14.82
CA SER A 82 2.77 16.15 14.55
C SER A 82 1.74 16.17 15.69
N LYS A 83 1.74 17.29 16.43
CA LYS A 83 0.77 17.56 17.48
C LYS A 83 -0.61 17.64 16.83
N PHE A 84 -1.48 16.70 17.16
CA PHE A 84 -2.89 16.75 16.82
C PHE A 84 -3.63 17.69 17.75
N SER A 85 -4.12 18.82 17.22
CA SER A 85 -5.18 19.59 17.85
C SER A 85 -6.51 19.14 17.25
N ALA A 86 -7.22 18.26 17.94
CA ALA A 86 -8.58 17.89 17.58
C ALA A 86 -9.53 19.06 17.91
N LYS A 87 -9.83 19.89 16.91
CA LYS A 87 -11.07 20.67 16.90
C LYS A 87 -12.03 20.03 15.91
N GLY A 88 -13.12 19.50 16.45
CA GLY A 88 -14.25 19.01 15.66
C GLY A 88 -14.79 20.14 14.79
N GLY A 89 -14.81 19.91 13.49
CA GLY A 89 -15.46 20.75 12.51
C GLY A 89 -16.52 19.91 11.81
N SER A 90 -17.76 20.33 11.97
CA SER A 90 -18.93 19.82 11.26
C SER A 90 -18.75 19.87 9.75
N ALA A 91 -19.43 18.93 9.09
CA ALA A 91 -19.57 18.78 7.65
C ALA A 91 -19.47 20.09 6.84
N SER A 92 -18.50 20.15 5.94
CA SER A 92 -18.58 20.98 4.73
C SER A 92 -18.33 20.07 3.53
N GLY A 93 -19.37 19.93 2.70
CA GLY A 93 -19.35 19.18 1.46
C GLY A 93 -18.48 19.85 0.40
N GLY A 94 -17.17 19.73 0.55
CA GLY A 94 -16.21 19.96 -0.53
C GLY A 94 -16.21 18.74 -1.45
N LYS A 95 -16.61 18.94 -2.72
CA LYS A 95 -16.54 17.93 -3.78
C LYS A 95 -15.10 17.45 -3.99
N ILE A 96 -14.64 16.45 -3.24
CA ILE A 96 -13.57 15.59 -3.74
C ILE A 96 -14.28 14.45 -4.45
N GLN A 97 -14.51 14.69 -5.74
CA GLN A 97 -14.81 13.64 -6.70
C GLN A 97 -13.68 12.60 -6.63
N ASN A 98 -14.00 11.35 -6.98
CA ASN A 98 -13.12 10.24 -7.36
C ASN A 98 -11.69 10.67 -7.74
N LEU A 99 -10.69 9.82 -7.49
CA LEU A 99 -9.29 9.89 -7.98
C LEU A 99 -9.05 11.05 -8.95
N THR A 100 -8.25 12.04 -8.56
CA THR A 100 -8.01 13.26 -9.35
C THR A 100 -7.56 12.91 -10.77
N GLU A 101 -7.71 13.81 -11.73
CA GLU A 101 -7.19 13.58 -13.09
C GLU A 101 -5.69 13.24 -13.11
N LYS A 102 -4.94 13.76 -12.12
CA LYS A 102 -3.54 13.38 -11.90
C LYS A 102 -3.40 11.92 -11.46
N ASP A 103 -4.23 11.44 -10.54
CA ASP A 103 -4.24 10.05 -10.10
C ASP A 103 -4.58 9.11 -11.27
N LYS A 104 -5.63 9.42 -12.04
CA LYS A 104 -6.02 8.64 -13.23
C LYS A 104 -4.88 8.57 -14.26
N LYS A 105 -4.15 9.66 -14.46
CA LYS A 105 -2.96 9.66 -15.34
C LYS A 105 -1.87 8.72 -14.82
N ILE A 106 -1.61 8.74 -13.51
CA ILE A 106 -0.63 7.84 -12.88
C ILE A 106 -1.06 6.37 -13.05
N LEU A 107 -2.34 6.06 -12.86
CA LEU A 107 -2.89 4.71 -13.08
C LEU A 107 -2.68 4.25 -14.52
N LYS A 108 -3.01 5.09 -15.52
CA LYS A 108 -2.78 4.77 -16.94
C LYS A 108 -1.30 4.49 -17.25
N GLU A 109 -0.41 5.29 -16.66
CA GLU A 109 1.04 5.08 -16.82
C GLU A 109 1.50 3.77 -16.18
N ILE A 110 1.01 3.42 -14.99
CA ILE A 110 1.31 2.14 -14.33
C ILE A 110 0.78 0.98 -15.18
N THR A 111 -0.46 1.04 -15.65
CA THR A 111 -1.05 0.01 -16.52
C THR A 111 -0.24 -0.18 -17.79
N LYS A 112 0.20 0.91 -18.44
CA LYS A 112 1.09 0.82 -19.62
C LYS A 112 2.41 0.12 -19.31
N LEU A 113 3.00 0.36 -18.13
CA LEU A 113 4.23 -0.31 -17.70
C LEU A 113 3.99 -1.80 -17.45
N MET A 114 2.87 -2.17 -16.82
CA MET A 114 2.45 -3.56 -16.61
C MET A 114 2.26 -4.29 -17.94
N ASP A 115 1.53 -3.68 -18.89
CA ASP A 115 1.27 -4.23 -20.22
C ASP A 115 2.57 -4.40 -21.04
N SER A 116 3.57 -3.57 -20.77
CA SER A 116 4.89 -3.62 -21.41
C SER A 116 5.90 -4.52 -20.67
N PHE A 117 5.45 -5.31 -19.69
CA PHE A 117 6.28 -6.18 -18.84
C PHE A 117 7.38 -5.43 -18.05
N LYS A 118 7.24 -4.11 -17.85
CA LYS A 118 8.16 -3.26 -17.10
C LYS A 118 7.80 -3.25 -15.61
N PHE A 119 7.74 -4.43 -14.99
CA PHE A 119 7.30 -4.62 -13.60
C PHE A 119 8.17 -3.84 -12.60
N TYR A 120 9.48 -3.76 -12.82
CA TYR A 120 10.41 -3.01 -11.98
C TYR A 120 10.01 -1.54 -11.86
N ALA A 121 9.64 -0.91 -12.97
CA ALA A 121 9.22 0.49 -13.04
C ALA A 121 7.79 0.67 -12.56
N ALA A 122 6.89 -0.29 -12.85
CA ALA A 122 5.53 -0.26 -12.34
C ALA A 122 5.53 -0.31 -10.80
N GLY A 123 6.26 -1.25 -10.20
CA GLY A 123 6.38 -1.39 -8.75
C GLY A 123 7.00 -0.17 -8.07
N GLU A 124 8.03 0.44 -8.68
CA GLU A 124 8.62 1.70 -8.21
C GLU A 124 7.59 2.84 -8.19
N LYS A 125 6.82 2.97 -9.28
CA LYS A 125 5.81 4.03 -9.43
C LYS A 125 4.65 3.84 -8.46
N ILE A 126 4.21 2.59 -8.24
CA ILE A 126 3.20 2.25 -7.23
C ILE A 126 3.72 2.56 -5.83
N TYR A 127 4.96 2.20 -5.50
CA TYR A 127 5.59 2.50 -4.21
C TYR A 127 5.59 4.01 -3.94
N HIS A 128 6.07 4.83 -4.89
CA HIS A 128 6.10 6.29 -4.72
C HIS A 128 4.72 6.92 -4.63
N TYR A 129 3.75 6.41 -5.41
CA TYR A 129 2.37 6.87 -5.32
C TYR A 129 1.78 6.59 -3.94
N PHE A 130 1.88 5.35 -3.46
CA PHE A 130 1.38 4.96 -2.16
C PHE A 130 2.01 5.80 -1.05
N TRP A 131 3.34 5.94 -1.07
CA TRP A 131 4.05 6.62 0.00
C TRP A 131 3.77 8.13 0.00
N HIS A 132 4.10 8.81 -1.10
CA HIS A 132 4.17 10.28 -1.11
C HIS A 132 2.86 10.96 -1.50
N VAL A 133 1.92 10.24 -2.11
CA VAL A 133 0.61 10.79 -2.47
C VAL A 133 -0.42 10.29 -1.50
N PHE A 134 -0.61 8.98 -1.41
CA PHE A 134 -1.67 8.44 -0.56
C PHE A 134 -1.35 8.64 0.92
N ALA A 135 -0.19 8.18 1.39
CA ALA A 135 0.10 8.17 2.80
C ALA A 135 0.55 9.51 3.37
N ASP A 136 1.36 10.29 2.64
CA ASP A 136 1.90 11.56 3.15
C ASP A 136 0.97 12.76 2.89
N LYS A 137 0.07 12.70 1.89
CA LYS A 137 -0.85 13.82 1.55
C LYS A 137 -2.30 13.48 1.86
N ILE A 138 -2.88 12.52 1.14
CA ILE A 138 -4.32 12.19 1.24
C ILE A 138 -4.68 11.77 2.67
N ILE A 139 -3.87 10.93 3.32
CA ILE A 139 -4.14 10.51 4.71
C ILE A 139 -3.98 11.67 5.70
N GLU A 140 -3.05 12.59 5.48
CA GLU A 140 -2.89 13.77 6.35
C GLU A 140 -4.03 14.79 6.16
N GLU A 141 -4.51 15.00 4.93
CA GLU A 141 -5.71 15.78 4.63
C GLU A 141 -6.99 15.12 5.21
N ALA A 142 -7.06 13.79 5.19
CA ALA A 142 -8.16 13.07 5.84
C ALA A 142 -8.20 13.28 7.35
N LYS A 143 -7.04 13.42 7.99
CA LYS A 143 -6.93 13.67 9.43
C LYS A 143 -7.41 15.06 9.83
N SER A 144 -7.37 16.05 8.93
CA SER A 144 -7.98 17.37 9.15
C SER A 144 -9.50 17.37 8.94
N GLY A 145 -10.08 16.27 8.43
CA GLY A 145 -11.51 16.13 8.17
C GLY A 145 -11.94 16.58 6.78
N GLU A 146 -11.00 16.88 5.89
CA GLU A 146 -11.27 17.38 4.53
C GLU A 146 -11.69 16.29 3.55
N ILE A 147 -11.45 15.01 3.87
CA ILE A 147 -11.73 13.87 3.00
C ILE A 147 -12.74 12.93 3.66
N ALA A 148 -13.81 12.64 2.93
CA ALA A 148 -14.83 11.72 3.40
C ALA A 148 -14.30 10.27 3.50
N PRO A 149 -14.67 9.51 4.55
CA PRO A 149 -14.19 8.13 4.75
C PRO A 149 -14.45 7.14 3.60
N TYR A 150 -15.48 7.37 2.79
CA TYR A 150 -15.77 6.52 1.63
C TYR A 150 -14.75 6.73 0.49
N VAL A 151 -14.30 7.97 0.28
CA VAL A 151 -13.26 8.30 -0.72
C VAL A 151 -11.94 7.63 -0.36
N LEU A 152 -11.57 7.65 0.92
CA LEU A 152 -10.35 6.99 1.41
C LEU A 152 -10.37 5.48 1.19
N ARG A 153 -11.54 4.86 1.37
CA ARG A 153 -11.72 3.45 1.07
C ARG A 153 -11.54 3.17 -0.41
N GLU A 154 -12.14 3.94 -1.30
CA GLU A 154 -11.99 3.75 -2.75
C GLU A 154 -10.53 3.89 -3.21
N VAL A 155 -9.81 4.88 -2.68
CA VAL A 155 -8.39 5.07 -2.95
C VAL A 155 -7.58 3.90 -2.39
N LEU A 156 -7.91 3.41 -1.19
CA LEU A 156 -7.27 2.22 -0.62
C LEU A 156 -7.52 0.98 -1.48
N GLU A 157 -8.77 0.71 -1.89
CA GLU A 157 -9.13 -0.43 -2.75
C GLU A 157 -8.31 -0.41 -4.05
N THR A 158 -8.18 0.77 -4.68
CA THR A 158 -7.35 0.97 -5.87
C THR A 158 -5.88 0.65 -5.59
N ASN A 159 -5.31 1.17 -4.50
CA ASN A 159 -3.91 0.92 -4.13
C ASN A 159 -3.64 -0.57 -3.85
N LEU A 160 -4.57 -1.26 -3.18
CA LEU A 160 -4.43 -2.69 -2.91
C LEU A 160 -4.40 -3.50 -4.21
N LYS A 161 -5.31 -3.20 -5.15
CA LYS A 161 -5.32 -3.85 -6.47
C LYS A 161 -4.03 -3.62 -7.25
N LEU A 162 -3.48 -2.39 -7.22
CA LEU A 162 -2.21 -2.07 -7.85
C LEU A 162 -1.02 -2.80 -7.21
N LEU A 163 -1.00 -2.88 -5.87
CA LEU A 163 0.08 -3.52 -5.12
C LEU A 163 0.03 -5.05 -5.17
N HIS A 164 -1.14 -5.66 -5.36
CA HIS A 164 -1.33 -7.11 -5.21
C HIS A 164 -0.37 -7.99 -6.03
N PRO A 165 -0.05 -7.68 -7.31
CA PRO A 165 0.94 -8.46 -8.06
C PRO A 165 2.33 -8.49 -7.41
N PHE A 166 2.66 -7.47 -6.61
CA PHE A 166 3.95 -7.31 -5.97
C PHE A 166 3.94 -7.79 -4.52
N MET A 167 2.88 -7.46 -3.77
CA MET A 167 2.71 -7.72 -2.34
C MET A 167 1.42 -8.50 -2.04
N PRO A 168 1.28 -9.75 -2.53
CA PRO A 168 0.02 -10.48 -2.49
C PRO A 168 -0.49 -10.78 -1.07
N PHE A 169 0.39 -11.03 -0.09
CA PHE A 169 -0.05 -11.53 1.21
C PHE A 169 -0.69 -10.42 2.06
N ILE A 170 0.00 -9.29 2.22
CA ILE A 170 -0.51 -8.17 3.00
C ILE A 170 -1.73 -7.52 2.35
N THR A 171 -1.75 -7.41 1.02
CA THR A 171 -2.86 -6.78 0.31
C THR A 171 -4.13 -7.63 0.40
N GLU A 172 -4.01 -8.95 0.26
CA GLU A 172 -5.13 -9.89 0.46
C GLU A 172 -5.64 -9.84 1.90
N LYS A 173 -4.74 -9.83 2.89
CA LYS A 173 -5.12 -9.75 4.29
C LYS A 173 -5.90 -8.47 4.60
N ILE A 174 -5.45 -7.32 4.09
CA ILE A 174 -6.15 -6.04 4.24
C ILE A 174 -7.50 -6.08 3.53
N TRP A 175 -7.56 -6.61 2.31
CA TRP A 175 -8.79 -6.73 1.54
C TRP A 175 -9.87 -7.52 2.30
N GLN A 176 -9.48 -8.65 2.90
CA GLN A 176 -10.38 -9.45 3.73
C GLN A 176 -10.90 -8.70 4.96
N GLU A 177 -10.10 -7.83 5.57
CA GLU A 177 -10.54 -6.98 6.68
C GLU A 177 -11.54 -5.90 6.21
N MET A 178 -11.34 -5.34 5.00
CA MET A 178 -12.28 -4.39 4.39
C MET A 178 -13.63 -5.01 4.04
N ASP A 179 -13.62 -6.25 3.52
CA ASP A 179 -14.84 -6.96 3.12
C ASP A 179 -15.54 -7.69 4.26
N SER A 180 -14.85 -7.94 5.39
CA SER A 180 -15.52 -8.38 6.61
C SER A 180 -16.60 -7.38 7.07
N VAL A 181 -16.47 -6.10 6.71
CA VAL A 181 -17.49 -5.06 6.89
C VAL A 181 -18.68 -5.21 5.93
N LYS A 182 -18.48 -5.81 4.73
CA LYS A 182 -19.51 -6.11 3.72
C LYS A 182 -20.18 -7.49 3.89
N ALA A 183 -19.76 -8.30 4.86
CA ALA A 183 -20.12 -9.72 5.01
C ALA A 183 -21.61 -10.04 5.35
N LYS A 184 -22.54 -9.14 5.02
CA LYS A 184 -23.98 -9.44 4.94
C LYS A 184 -24.42 -9.88 3.53
N GLN A 185 -23.54 -9.86 2.53
CA GLN A 185 -23.81 -10.36 1.18
C GLN A 185 -22.87 -11.53 0.84
N ASN A 186 -23.45 -12.65 0.41
CA ASN A 186 -22.90 -14.01 0.32
C ASN A 186 -21.70 -14.23 -0.64
N ASN A 187 -20.78 -13.28 -0.82
CA ASN A 187 -19.55 -13.51 -1.60
C ASN A 187 -18.37 -12.80 -0.96
N LYS A 188 -17.52 -13.57 -0.26
CA LYS A 188 -16.17 -13.10 0.11
C LYS A 188 -15.31 -13.16 -1.15
N ASN A 189 -15.23 -12.07 -1.89
CA ASN A 189 -14.34 -12.00 -3.05
C ASN A 189 -12.88 -11.87 -2.57
N LEU A 190 -12.01 -12.72 -3.10
CA LEU A 190 -10.57 -12.59 -2.91
C LEU A 190 -10.04 -11.44 -3.78
N LEU A 191 -9.02 -10.72 -3.30
CA LEU A 191 -8.40 -9.65 -4.10
C LEU A 191 -7.79 -10.22 -5.38
N MET A 192 -7.27 -11.44 -5.34
CA MET A 192 -6.64 -12.08 -6.51
C MET A 192 -7.56 -12.28 -7.72
N ILE A 193 -8.89 -12.27 -7.54
CA ILE A 193 -9.87 -12.43 -8.63
C ILE A 193 -10.49 -11.09 -9.07
N GLU A 194 -10.11 -10.00 -8.43
CA GLU A 194 -10.60 -8.67 -8.75
C GLU A 194 -10.01 -8.14 -10.06
N LYS A 195 -10.79 -7.30 -10.76
CA LYS A 195 -10.32 -6.66 -11.99
C LYS A 195 -9.25 -5.62 -11.69
N TRP A 196 -8.22 -5.58 -12.53
CA TRP A 196 -7.22 -4.53 -12.53
C TRP A 196 -7.87 -3.14 -12.68
N PRO A 197 -7.46 -2.14 -11.87
CA PRO A 197 -8.03 -0.79 -11.95
C PRO A 197 -7.57 -0.11 -13.26
N ARG A 198 -8.53 0.42 -14.02
CA ARG A 198 -8.30 1.11 -15.30
C ARG A 198 -8.83 2.54 -15.25
#